data_AF-A0A9N8PJU2-F1
#
_entry.id   AF-A0A9N8PJU2-F1
#
_cell.length_a   1.000
_cell.length_b   1.000
_cell.length_c   1.000
_cell.angle_alpha   90.00
_cell.angle_beta   90.00
_cell.angle_gamma   90.00
#
_symmetry.space_group_name_H-M   'P 1'
#
loop_
_entity.id
_entity.type
_entity.pdbx_description
1 polymer ?
#
loop_
_entity_poly.entity_id
_entity_poly.type
_entity_poly.pdbx_seq_one_letter_code
_entity_poly.pdbx_strand_id
1 'polypeptide(L)'
;MLGLSPNQIQKLLNQYLVADYEQPINGEIMKAVASRVTDPKTDVLLLPAVDMDDSGPYEIAEPRVITALETYTPSWLQTPRLKRLAEIVSAQAVMQQQLDAGGAMAKEAYEGGEDGEGGDMGDWSQLNGQNGLHQHHSNEQEAGI
;
A
#
# COMPACT_ATOMS: atom_id res chain seq x y z
N MET A 1 -1.51 -10.45 -31.64
CA MET A 1 -0.95 -10.03 -32.94
C MET A 1 0.50 -9.63 -32.68
N LEU A 2 1.49 -10.23 -33.37
CA LEU A 2 2.90 -9.88 -33.19
C LEU A 2 3.11 -8.41 -33.61
N GLY A 3 3.89 -7.65 -32.84
CA GLY A 3 3.94 -6.18 -32.90
C GLY A 3 4.51 -5.52 -34.17
N LEU A 4 4.82 -6.28 -35.23
CA LEU A 4 5.33 -5.77 -36.50
C LEU A 4 4.55 -6.35 -37.68
N SER A 5 4.19 -5.49 -38.62
CA SER A 5 3.57 -5.87 -39.89
C SER A 5 4.61 -6.45 -40.87
N PRO A 6 4.18 -7.26 -41.87
CA PRO A 6 5.07 -7.80 -42.90
C PRO A 6 5.87 -6.73 -43.66
N ASN A 7 5.27 -5.57 -43.93
CA ASN A 7 5.94 -4.46 -44.63
C ASN A 7 7.05 -3.82 -43.76
N GLN A 8 6.79 -3.64 -42.45
CA GLN A 8 7.81 -3.17 -41.51
C GLN A 8 9.00 -4.12 -41.46
N ILE A 9 8.75 -5.43 -41.41
CA ILE A 9 9.82 -6.45 -41.43
C ILE A 9 10.63 -6.34 -42.73
N GLN A 10 9.96 -6.19 -43.89
CA GLN A 10 10.65 -6.04 -45.17
C GLN A 10 11.56 -4.82 -45.21
N LYS A 11 11.12 -3.66 -44.69
CA LYS A 11 11.94 -2.45 -44.63
C LYS A 11 13.14 -2.61 -43.70
N LEU A 12 12.95 -3.24 -42.54
CA LEU A 12 14.04 -3.51 -41.59
C LEU A 12 15.12 -4.40 -42.22
N LEU A 13 14.73 -5.46 -42.91
CA LEU A 13 15.69 -6.34 -43.58
C LEU A 13 16.43 -5.64 -44.74
N ASN A 14 15.75 -4.77 -45.49
CA ASN A 14 16.38 -4.00 -46.57
C ASN A 14 17.42 -2.98 -46.06
N GLN A 15 17.28 -2.49 -44.83
CA GLN A 15 18.20 -1.54 -44.20
C GLN A 15 19.28 -2.23 -43.35
N TYR A 16 19.26 -3.56 -43.28
CA TYR A 16 20.22 -4.31 -42.48
C TYR A 16 21.64 -4.14 -43.03
N LEU A 17 22.56 -3.72 -42.16
CA LEU A 17 23.98 -3.60 -42.46
C LEU A 17 24.72 -4.80 -41.86
N VAL A 18 25.47 -5.50 -42.70
CA VAL A 18 26.21 -6.71 -42.33
C VAL A 18 27.50 -6.30 -41.62
N ALA A 19 27.76 -6.90 -40.46
CA ALA A 19 29.01 -6.70 -39.73
C ALA A 19 30.16 -7.56 -40.30
N ASP A 20 31.41 -7.23 -39.93
CA ASP A 20 32.63 -7.83 -40.52
C ASP A 20 32.75 -9.36 -40.38
N TYR A 21 31.99 -9.99 -39.48
CA TYR A 21 31.98 -11.44 -39.23
C TYR A 21 30.62 -12.11 -39.48
N GLU A 22 29.72 -11.44 -40.21
CA GLU A 22 28.38 -11.95 -40.50
C GLU A 22 28.19 -12.21 -42.00
N GLN A 23 27.39 -13.22 -42.33
CA GLN A 23 27.02 -13.51 -43.71
C GLN A 23 25.85 -12.61 -44.15
N PRO A 24 25.88 -12.03 -45.36
CA PRO A 24 24.76 -11.28 -45.88
C PRO A 24 23.47 -12.10 -45.93
N ILE A 25 22.33 -11.43 -45.77
CA ILE A 25 21.01 -12.06 -45.83
C ILE A 25 20.81 -12.70 -47.22
N ASN A 26 20.41 -13.97 -47.24
CA ASN A 26 20.16 -14.69 -48.49
C ASN A 26 18.99 -14.05 -49.27
N GLY A 27 19.19 -13.81 -50.58
CA GLY A 27 18.18 -13.24 -51.47
C GLY A 27 16.87 -14.04 -51.54
N GLU A 28 16.89 -15.34 -51.27
CA GLU A 28 15.66 -16.16 -51.16
C GLU A 28 14.80 -15.74 -49.97
N ILE A 29 15.43 -15.39 -48.84
CA ILE A 29 14.74 -14.90 -47.64
C ILE A 29 14.12 -13.54 -47.95
N MET A 30 14.86 -12.66 -48.62
CA MET A 30 14.35 -11.34 -49.04
C MET A 30 13.11 -11.47 -49.95
N LYS A 31 13.14 -12.42 -50.90
CA LYS A 31 12.00 -12.71 -51.78
C LYS A 31 10.80 -13.30 -51.03
N ALA A 32 11.04 -14.22 -50.11
CA ALA A 32 9.99 -14.83 -49.30
C ALA A 32 9.32 -13.84 -48.34
N VAL A 33 10.06 -12.84 -47.84
CA VAL A 33 9.49 -11.74 -47.04
C VAL A 33 8.71 -10.79 -47.93
N ALA A 34 9.25 -10.42 -49.10
CA ALA A 34 8.55 -9.57 -50.06
C ALA A 34 7.21 -10.17 -50.53
N SER A 35 7.14 -11.49 -50.72
CA SER A 35 5.91 -12.16 -51.15
C SER A 35 4.81 -12.16 -50.09
N ARG A 36 5.13 -11.89 -48.82
CA ARG A 36 4.15 -11.76 -47.73
C ARG A 36 3.60 -10.35 -47.58
N VAL A 37 4.14 -9.37 -48.31
CA VAL A 37 3.66 -8.00 -48.37
C VAL A 37 2.66 -7.89 -49.53
N THR A 38 1.43 -8.35 -49.30
CA THR A 38 0.42 -8.51 -50.35
C THR A 38 -0.56 -7.35 -50.47
N ASP A 39 -0.63 -6.44 -49.49
CA ASP A 39 -1.67 -5.40 -49.44
C ASP A 39 -1.11 -3.97 -49.36
N PRO A 40 -1.14 -3.20 -50.46
CA PRO A 40 -0.68 -1.81 -50.49
C PRO A 40 -1.50 -0.86 -49.60
N LYS A 41 -2.70 -1.25 -49.14
CA LYS A 41 -3.50 -0.42 -48.21
C LYS A 41 -2.95 -0.38 -46.79
N THR A 42 -1.99 -1.25 -46.46
CA THR A 42 -1.31 -1.30 -45.15
C THR A 42 0.12 -0.78 -45.22
N ASP A 43 0.40 0.16 -46.13
CA ASP A 43 1.73 0.77 -46.32
C ASP A 43 2.13 1.77 -45.20
N VAL A 44 1.42 1.74 -44.08
CA VAL A 44 1.76 2.52 -42.89
C VAL A 44 2.93 1.83 -42.19
N LEU A 45 4.13 2.33 -42.47
CA LEU A 45 5.39 1.83 -41.89
C LEU A 45 5.59 2.33 -40.46
N LEU A 46 5.14 3.54 -40.18
CA LEU A 46 5.30 4.18 -38.88
C LEU A 46 4.16 3.72 -37.96
N LEU A 47 4.49 3.46 -36.71
CA LEU A 47 3.43 3.31 -35.71
C LEU A 47 2.64 4.63 -35.64
N PRO A 48 1.33 4.57 -35.42
CA PRO A 48 0.54 5.78 -35.18
C PRO A 48 1.21 6.57 -34.07
N ALA A 49 1.49 7.85 -34.32
CA ALA A 49 1.84 8.76 -33.25
C ALA A 49 0.57 8.91 -32.40
N VAL A 50 0.55 8.25 -31.24
CA VAL A 50 -0.48 8.51 -30.24
C VAL A 50 -0.10 9.85 -29.63
N ASP A 51 -0.88 10.88 -29.95
CA ASP A 51 -0.72 12.18 -29.29
C ASP A 51 -0.90 11.97 -27.79
N MET A 52 -0.05 12.58 -26.98
CA MET A 52 -0.12 12.46 -25.51
C MET A 52 -1.47 12.95 -24.96
N ASP A 53 -2.19 13.76 -25.74
CA ASP A 53 -3.53 14.27 -25.42
C ASP A 53 -4.65 13.28 -25.79
N ASP A 54 -4.36 12.22 -26.58
CA ASP A 54 -5.27 11.13 -26.98
C ASP A 54 -4.95 9.81 -26.25
N SER A 55 -4.05 9.85 -25.26
CA SER A 55 -4.09 8.83 -24.21
C SER A 55 -5.41 9.02 -23.48
N GLY A 56 -6.43 8.26 -23.86
CA GLY A 56 -7.71 8.24 -23.17
C GLY A 56 -7.51 8.14 -21.66
N PRO A 57 -8.49 8.57 -20.83
CA PRO A 57 -8.31 8.66 -19.39
C PRO A 57 -7.66 7.39 -18.85
N TYR A 58 -6.46 7.51 -18.28
CA TYR A 58 -5.79 6.38 -17.67
C TYR A 58 -6.79 5.70 -16.74
N GLU A 59 -6.88 4.38 -16.84
CA GLU A 59 -7.73 3.63 -15.93
C GLU A 59 -7.22 3.88 -14.50
N ILE A 60 -7.99 4.67 -13.75
CA ILE A 60 -7.69 4.93 -12.34
C ILE A 60 -8.10 3.65 -11.63
N ALA A 61 -7.12 2.90 -11.12
CA ALA A 61 -7.39 1.72 -10.32
C ALA A 61 -8.30 2.07 -9.13
N GLU A 62 -9.20 1.17 -8.78
CA GLU A 62 -10.07 1.37 -7.62
C GLU A 62 -9.24 1.62 -6.35
N PRO A 63 -9.68 2.53 -5.47
CA PRO A 63 -8.99 2.77 -4.22
C PRO A 63 -8.82 1.48 -3.41
N ARG A 64 -7.60 1.23 -2.93
CA ARG A 64 -7.34 0.13 -1.98
C ARG A 64 -8.21 0.31 -0.73
N VAL A 65 -8.84 -0.78 -0.28
CA VAL A 65 -9.43 -0.84 1.06
C VAL A 65 -8.29 -0.92 2.10
N ILE A 66 -8.21 0.08 2.98
CA ILE A 66 -7.20 0.14 4.04
C ILE A 66 -7.88 -0.24 5.37
N THR A 67 -7.48 -1.37 5.97
CA THR A 67 -8.04 -1.87 7.23
C THR A 67 -7.34 -1.33 8.47
N ALA A 68 -6.07 -0.94 8.34
CA ALA A 68 -5.25 -0.35 9.40
C ALA A 68 -4.22 0.61 8.79
N LEU A 69 -3.82 1.61 9.58
CA LEU A 69 -2.81 2.57 9.16
C LEU A 69 -1.40 1.99 9.29
N GLU A 70 -0.68 1.91 8.16
CA GLU A 70 0.74 1.60 8.14
C GLU A 70 1.55 2.84 8.57
N THR A 71 2.44 2.69 9.54
CA THR A 71 3.24 3.78 10.13
C THR A 71 4.72 3.70 9.74
N TYR A 72 5.00 3.14 8.55
CA TYR A 72 6.38 3.00 8.07
C TYR A 72 6.94 4.35 7.59
N THR A 73 8.08 4.76 8.16
CA THR A 73 8.87 5.90 7.70
C THR A 73 10.25 5.41 7.28
N PRO A 74 10.67 5.60 6.01
CA PRO A 74 11.98 5.14 5.55
C PRO A 74 13.13 5.90 6.23
N SER A 75 14.22 5.20 6.56
CA SER A 75 15.35 5.75 7.32
C SER A 75 16.14 6.84 6.59
N TRP A 76 16.08 6.86 5.25
CA TRP A 76 16.76 7.85 4.42
C TRP A 76 16.00 9.18 4.30
N LEU A 77 14.74 9.25 4.75
CA LEU A 77 13.94 10.47 4.69
C LEU A 77 14.11 11.29 5.97
N GLN A 78 14.69 12.49 5.85
CA GLN A 78 14.90 13.38 7.00
C GLN A 78 13.65 14.18 7.36
N THR A 79 12.70 13.53 8.02
CA THR A 79 11.45 14.14 8.50
C THR A 79 11.24 13.86 9.98
N PRO A 80 11.93 14.58 10.90
CA PRO A 80 11.94 14.24 12.33
C PRO A 80 10.55 14.34 13.00
N ARG A 81 9.74 15.33 12.58
CA ARG A 81 8.37 15.48 13.09
C ARG A 81 7.45 14.34 12.63
N LEU A 82 7.57 13.93 11.38
CA LEU A 82 6.78 12.83 10.82
C LEU A 82 7.17 11.48 11.44
N LYS A 83 8.48 11.24 11.62
CA LYS A 83 8.98 10.03 12.28
C LYS A 83 8.42 9.92 13.71
N ARG A 84 8.48 11.01 14.48
CA ARG A 84 7.90 11.04 15.84
C ARG A 84 6.40 10.78 15.84
N LEU A 85 5.66 11.33 14.88
CA LEU A 85 4.23 11.06 14.74
C LEU A 85 3.96 9.58 14.42
N ALA A 86 4.71 8.99 13.48
CA ALA A 86 4.59 7.59 13.13
C ALA A 86 4.87 6.67 14.33
N GLU A 87 5.88 6.98 15.15
CA GLU A 87 6.21 6.27 16.39
C GLU A 87 5.10 6.36 17.44
N ILE A 88 4.50 7.54 17.64
CA ILE A 88 3.41 7.73 18.60
C ILE A 88 2.16 6.95 18.15
N VAL A 89 1.80 7.07 16.87
CA VAL A 89 0.60 6.43 16.31
C VAL A 89 0.75 4.92 16.28
N SER A 90 1.95 4.40 15.98
CA SER A 90 2.21 2.95 16.00
C SER A 90 2.07 2.38 17.41
N ALA A 91 2.60 3.06 18.42
CA ALA A 91 2.48 2.65 19.83
C ALA A 91 1.01 2.64 20.30
N GLN A 92 0.23 3.65 19.91
CA GLN A 92 -1.20 3.74 20.24
C GLN A 92 -2.01 2.63 19.55
N ALA A 93 -1.72 2.32 18.28
CA ALA A 93 -2.39 1.23 17.56
C ALA A 93 -2.15 -0.13 18.24
N VAL A 94 -0.92 -0.41 18.69
CA VAL A 94 -0.57 -1.64 19.41
C VAL A 94 -1.24 -1.69 20.79
N MET A 95 -1.37 -0.56 21.48
CA MET A 95 -2.10 -0.51 22.76
C MET A 95 -3.59 -0.79 22.59
N GLN A 96 -4.22 -0.17 21.58
CA GLN A 96 -5.64 -0.39 21.30
C GLN A 96 -5.92 -1.86 20.94
N GLN A 97 -5.08 -2.48 20.10
CA GLN A 97 -5.21 -3.89 19.76
C GLN A 97 -5.10 -4.82 20.99
N GLN A 98 -4.22 -4.50 21.95
CA GLN A 98 -4.11 -5.27 23.18
C GLN A 98 -5.33 -5.11 24.09
N LEU A 99 -5.92 -3.91 24.16
CA LEU A 99 -7.15 -3.66 24.90
C LEU A 99 -8.35 -4.39 24.27
N ASP A 100 -8.46 -4.36 22.95
CA ASP A 100 -9.51 -5.05 22.22
C ASP A 100 -9.38 -6.58 22.35
N ALA A 101 -8.15 -7.11 22.27
CA ALA A 101 -7.88 -8.54 22.49
C ALA A 101 -8.08 -8.97 23.95
N GLY A 102 -7.69 -8.13 24.92
CA GLY A 102 -7.90 -8.38 26.34
C GLY A 102 -9.39 -8.33 26.73
N GLY A 103 -10.17 -7.44 26.11
CA GLY A 103 -11.62 -7.38 26.24
C GLY A 103 -12.33 -8.59 25.64
N ALA A 104 -11.84 -9.10 24.51
CA ALA A 104 -12.35 -10.34 23.91
C ALA A 104 -12.10 -11.56 24.82
N MET A 105 -10.88 -11.71 25.36
CA MET A 105 -10.54 -12.79 26.30
C MET A 105 -11.33 -12.70 27.61
N ALA A 106 -11.56 -11.49 28.14
CA ALA A 106 -12.36 -11.30 29.34
C ALA A 106 -13.86 -11.62 29.11
N LYS A 107 -14.38 -11.32 27.92
CA LYS A 107 -15.75 -11.68 27.53
C LYS A 107 -15.93 -13.19 27.37
N GLU A 108 -14.97 -13.87 26.75
CA GLU A 108 -14.95 -15.33 26.63
C GLU A 108 -14.84 -16.04 28.00
N ALA A 109 -14.05 -15.51 28.93
CA ALA A 109 -13.94 -16.04 30.29
C ALA A 109 -15.21 -15.85 31.13
N TYR A 110 -15.94 -14.75 30.93
CA TYR A 110 -17.24 -14.49 31.56
C TYR A 110 -18.34 -15.41 31.01
N GLU A 111 -18.37 -15.67 29.70
CA GLU A 111 -19.37 -16.56 29.08
C GLU A 111 -19.04 -18.06 29.29
N GLY A 112 -17.78 -18.42 29.58
CA GLY A 112 -17.34 -19.80 29.82
C GLY A 112 -17.39 -20.28 31.28
N GLY A 113 -17.86 -19.45 32.22
CA GLY A 113 -17.81 -19.72 33.66
C GLY A 113 -19.13 -20.12 34.33
N GLU A 114 -20.16 -20.53 33.57
CA GLU A 114 -21.50 -20.86 34.11
C GLU A 114 -21.70 -22.33 34.52
N ASP A 115 -20.65 -23.05 34.93
CA ASP A 115 -20.75 -24.39 35.53
C ASP A 115 -19.92 -24.57 36.82
N GLY A 116 -19.98 -23.61 37.74
CA GLY A 116 -19.34 -23.70 39.06
C GLY A 116 -20.29 -23.37 40.21
N GLU A 117 -20.58 -24.37 41.05
CA GLU A 117 -21.47 -24.34 42.22
C GLU A 117 -21.31 -23.10 43.12
N GLY A 118 -22.44 -22.49 43.50
CA GLY A 118 -22.51 -21.26 44.30
C GLY A 118 -21.88 -21.38 45.69
N GLY A 119 -20.77 -20.65 45.90
CA GLY A 119 -20.16 -20.44 47.20
C GLY A 119 -20.74 -19.21 47.92
N ASP A 120 -21.22 -19.44 49.14
CA ASP A 120 -21.77 -18.47 50.10
C ASP A 120 -20.85 -17.24 50.32
N MET A 121 -21.35 -16.04 50.01
CA MET A 121 -20.64 -14.76 50.17
C MET A 121 -20.95 -14.14 51.54
N GLY A 122 -20.00 -14.26 52.48
CA GLY A 122 -20.06 -13.62 53.80
C GLY A 122 -20.01 -12.08 53.77
N ASP A 123 -20.65 -11.47 54.77
CA ASP A 123 -20.87 -10.03 54.99
C ASP A 123 -19.59 -9.18 55.14
N TRP A 124 -19.49 -8.09 54.37
CA TRP A 124 -18.36 -7.14 54.34
C TRP A 124 -18.61 -5.83 55.11
N SER A 125 -19.60 -5.78 56.00
CA SER A 125 -20.02 -4.53 56.67
C SER A 125 -19.02 -3.88 57.65
N GLN A 126 -17.81 -4.42 57.87
CA GLN A 126 -16.91 -3.99 58.95
C GLN A 126 -15.69 -3.13 58.55
N LEU A 127 -15.52 -2.75 57.27
CA LEU A 127 -14.27 -2.14 56.79
C LEU A 127 -14.34 -0.67 56.33
N ASN A 128 -15.18 0.17 56.92
CA ASN A 128 -15.14 1.61 56.60
C ASN A 128 -15.17 2.50 57.85
N GLY A 129 -14.00 2.75 58.43
CA GLY A 129 -13.85 3.52 59.66
C GLY A 129 -12.51 4.20 59.86
N GLN A 130 -11.77 4.59 58.81
CA GLN A 130 -10.67 5.57 58.96
C GLN A 130 -10.13 6.04 57.61
N ASN A 131 -10.23 7.36 57.36
CA ASN A 131 -9.36 8.25 56.57
C ASN A 131 -10.21 9.50 56.25
N GLY A 132 -10.02 10.69 56.84
CA GLY A 132 -8.76 11.38 57.10
C GLY A 132 -8.66 12.58 56.14
N LEU A 133 -9.41 13.66 56.45
CA LEU A 133 -9.51 14.90 55.68
C LEU A 133 -8.12 15.53 55.40
N HIS A 134 -7.74 15.63 54.12
CA HIS A 134 -6.62 16.46 53.66
C HIS A 134 -7.17 17.82 53.20
N GLN A 135 -6.75 18.90 53.87
CA GLN A 135 -7.04 20.29 53.49
C GLN A 135 -6.14 20.72 52.32
N HIS A 136 -6.77 21.24 51.26
CA HIS A 136 -6.11 21.92 50.14
C HIS A 136 -5.79 23.37 50.54
N HIS A 137 -4.51 23.75 50.50
CA HIS A 137 -4.07 25.15 50.53
C HIS A 137 -4.15 25.76 49.12
N SER A 138 -4.93 26.82 48.96
CA SER A 138 -4.92 27.72 47.80
C SER A 138 -4.04 28.94 48.09
N ASN A 139 -2.94 29.10 47.34
CA ASN A 139 -2.16 30.33 47.31
C ASN A 139 -2.62 31.18 46.11
N GLU A 140 -3.33 32.26 46.38
CA GLU A 140 -3.57 33.35 45.44
C GLU A 140 -2.45 34.38 45.66
N GLN A 141 -1.56 34.52 44.68
CA GLN A 141 -0.67 35.68 44.58
C GLN A 141 -1.32 36.68 43.63
N GLU A 142 -1.94 37.70 44.22
CA GLU A 142 -2.35 38.92 43.53
C GLU A 142 -1.10 39.68 43.05
N ALA A 143 -1.04 39.94 41.75
CA ALA A 143 -0.11 40.85 41.14
C ALA A 143 -0.57 42.29 41.43
N GLY A 144 0.22 43.02 42.22
CA GLY A 144 0.03 44.44 42.49
C GLY A 144 1.20 45.27 41.93
N ILE A 145 0.88 46.02 40.87
CA ILE A 145 1.50 47.26 40.35
C ILE A 145 2.88 47.14 39.70
#